data_AF-A0AAV8X7Q3-F1
#
_entry.id   AF-A0AAV8X7Q3-F1
#
_cell.length_a   1.000
_cell.length_b   1.000
_cell.length_c   1.000
_cell.angle_alpha   90.00
_cell.angle_beta   90.00
_cell.angle_gamma   90.00
#
_symmetry.space_group_name_H-M   'P 1'
#
loop_
_entity.id
_entity.type
_entity.pdbx_description
1 polymer ?
#
loop_
_entity_poly.entity_id
_entity_poly.type
_entity_poly.pdbx_seq_one_letter_code
_entity_poly.pdbx_strand_id
1 'polypeptide(L)'
;MESLLRCYFHIFNEFPRNSLHDRRKRENMVDYISTLIEACSAVEGDTQESCRIAIQTIISYHEEMRSKNGKVCMLGKYHNILYVAVKLCYVWQLKDVDTVSLLLEHIYSCERTFERIQIGAIFGNMAPHYVAGWKCDFDSQEENLRAVVYFLDKANKSRLELPFDSGNGKSLYRFIDLPIESCAKASPLKLAVELGLPDKLLIFLRFGATVHTEHGGVNVFEHLLNRLSEFNHVYPYNLVSCLQLLLRVVPVVHLRTKHDTLHEEEKTLQELISDRYSDLVDDGILPLSRCGLNPP
;
A
#
# COMPACT_ATOMS: atom_id res chain seq x y z
N MET A 1 -5.24 -31.48 2.52
CA MET A 1 -4.94 -30.18 3.19
C MET A 1 -6.04 -29.64 4.11
N GLU A 2 -7.23 -29.31 3.62
CA GLU A 2 -8.29 -28.61 4.39
C GLU A 2 -8.61 -29.23 5.75
N SER A 3 -8.87 -30.55 5.81
CA SER A 3 -9.26 -31.23 7.05
C SER A 3 -8.23 -31.08 8.16
N LEU A 4 -6.93 -31.11 7.84
CA LEU A 4 -5.85 -30.94 8.81
C LEU A 4 -5.85 -29.53 9.42
N LEU A 5 -6.02 -28.50 8.59
CA LEU A 5 -6.14 -27.12 9.07
C LEU A 5 -7.41 -26.92 9.89
N ARG A 6 -8.54 -27.52 9.49
CA ARG A 6 -9.79 -27.47 10.26
C ARG A 6 -9.63 -28.09 11.66
N CYS A 7 -8.94 -29.22 11.76
CA CYS A 7 -8.58 -29.82 13.06
C CYS A 7 -7.70 -28.88 13.89
N TYR A 8 -6.70 -28.24 13.29
CA TYR A 8 -5.89 -27.24 13.96
C TYR A 8 -6.72 -26.05 14.45
N PHE A 9 -7.63 -25.53 13.64
CA PHE A 9 -8.48 -24.40 14.01
C PHE A 9 -9.46 -24.71 15.14
N HIS A 10 -9.87 -25.97 15.28
CA HIS A 10 -10.64 -26.40 16.44
C HIS A 10 -9.87 -26.18 17.75
N ILE A 11 -8.58 -26.53 17.78
CA ILE A 11 -7.71 -26.31 18.95
C ILE A 11 -7.37 -24.81 19.08
N PHE A 12 -7.11 -24.13 17.97
CA PHE A 12 -6.80 -22.69 17.95
C PHE A 12 -7.93 -21.83 18.56
N ASN A 13 -9.18 -22.29 18.52
CA ASN A 13 -10.30 -21.60 19.18
C ASN A 13 -10.13 -21.49 20.70
N GLU A 14 -9.41 -22.42 21.34
CA GLU A 14 -9.12 -22.38 22.78
C GLU A 14 -8.01 -21.38 23.15
N PHE A 15 -7.25 -20.89 22.16
CA PHE A 15 -6.14 -19.98 22.44
C PHE A 15 -6.63 -18.58 22.88
N PRO A 16 -5.87 -17.83 23.70
CA PRO A 16 -6.21 -16.46 24.04
C PRO A 16 -6.39 -15.56 22.81
N ARG A 17 -7.27 -14.55 22.88
CA ARG A 17 -7.55 -13.63 21.77
C ARG A 17 -6.31 -12.88 21.27
N ASN A 18 -5.31 -12.64 22.12
CA ASN A 18 -4.04 -11.99 21.77
C ASN A 18 -2.94 -12.98 21.33
N SER A 19 -3.26 -14.27 21.13
CA SER A 19 -2.28 -15.32 20.79
C SER A 19 -1.49 -15.04 19.51
N LEU A 20 -2.04 -14.29 18.54
CA LEU A 20 -1.31 -13.88 17.34
C LEU A 20 -0.92 -12.40 17.33
N HIS A 21 -0.94 -11.72 18.48
CA HIS A 21 -0.44 -10.34 18.58
C HIS A 21 1.08 -10.29 18.40
N ASP A 22 1.80 -11.27 18.96
CA ASP A 22 3.25 -11.39 18.79
C ASP A 22 3.60 -11.88 17.39
N ARG A 23 4.52 -11.17 16.74
CA ARG A 23 5.12 -11.53 15.45
C ARG A 23 5.67 -12.96 15.47
N ARG A 24 6.39 -13.35 16.52
CA ARG A 24 7.00 -14.70 16.63
C ARG A 24 5.96 -15.81 16.58
N LYS A 25 4.78 -15.57 17.16
CA LYS A 25 3.68 -16.55 17.14
C LYS A 25 3.02 -16.64 15.77
N ARG A 26 2.98 -15.54 15.02
CA ARG A 26 2.54 -15.56 13.62
C ARG A 26 3.55 -16.28 12.73
N GLU A 27 4.85 -16.03 12.92
CA GLU A 27 5.93 -16.76 12.23
C GLU A 27 5.86 -18.26 12.49
N ASN A 28 5.78 -18.69 13.75
CA ASN A 28 5.64 -20.11 14.08
C ASN A 28 4.40 -20.75 13.42
N MET A 29 3.32 -19.99 13.24
CA MET A 29 2.13 -20.47 12.56
C MET A 29 2.31 -20.54 11.03
N VAL A 30 3.03 -19.58 10.44
CA VAL A 30 3.45 -19.65 9.04
C VAL A 30 4.31 -20.90 8.81
N ASP A 31 5.26 -21.19 9.68
CA ASP A 31 6.14 -22.37 9.59
C ASP A 31 5.34 -23.68 9.72
N TYR A 32 4.43 -23.73 10.68
CA TYR A 32 3.55 -24.88 10.87
C TYR A 32 2.67 -25.14 9.64
N ILE A 33 2.01 -24.11 9.11
CA ILE A 33 1.14 -24.27 7.94
C ILE A 33 1.96 -24.56 6.69
N SER A 34 3.16 -23.98 6.54
CA SER A 34 4.08 -24.30 5.44
C SER A 34 4.50 -25.77 5.47
N THR A 35 4.79 -26.32 6.65
CA THR A 35 5.06 -27.75 6.82
C THR A 35 3.87 -28.62 6.38
N LEU A 36 2.63 -28.19 6.67
CA LEU A 36 1.42 -28.89 6.20
C LEU A 36 1.26 -28.80 4.67
N ILE A 37 1.54 -27.65 4.07
CA ILE A 37 1.51 -27.47 2.61
C ILE A 37 2.53 -28.41 1.95
N GLU A 38 3.76 -28.45 2.45
CA GLU A 38 4.82 -29.35 1.99
C GLU A 38 4.38 -30.81 2.07
N ALA A 39 3.92 -31.25 3.25
CA ALA A 39 3.51 -32.64 3.47
C ALA A 39 2.32 -33.06 2.61
N CYS A 40 1.31 -32.20 2.44
CA CYS A 40 0.17 -32.50 1.56
C CYS A 40 0.60 -32.52 0.09
N SER A 41 1.44 -31.57 -0.33
CA SER A 41 1.91 -31.48 -1.71
C SER A 41 2.80 -32.66 -2.12
N ALA A 42 3.53 -33.28 -1.17
CA ALA A 42 4.30 -34.49 -1.42
C ALA A 42 3.43 -35.71 -1.78
N VAL A 43 2.17 -35.72 -1.33
CA VAL A 43 1.19 -36.79 -1.63
C VAL A 43 0.36 -36.43 -2.87
N GLU A 44 -0.08 -35.18 -2.97
CA GLU A 44 -1.01 -34.69 -4.01
C GLU A 44 -0.30 -34.26 -5.30
N GLY A 45 1.01 -33.97 -5.24
CA GLY A 45 1.84 -33.58 -6.38
C GLY A 45 1.75 -32.11 -6.81
N ASP A 46 0.92 -31.30 -6.14
CA ASP A 46 0.75 -29.87 -6.45
C ASP A 46 0.81 -28.97 -5.22
N THR A 47 1.95 -28.29 -5.07
CA THR A 47 2.19 -27.31 -4.00
C THR A 47 1.31 -26.07 -4.12
N GLN A 48 0.99 -25.62 -5.34
CA GLN A 48 0.13 -24.45 -5.53
C GLN A 48 -1.31 -24.77 -5.13
N GLU A 49 -1.79 -25.96 -5.43
CA GLU A 49 -3.11 -26.41 -4.99
C GLU A 49 -3.20 -26.52 -3.47
N SER A 50 -2.24 -27.20 -2.84
CA SER A 50 -2.16 -27.30 -1.37
C SER A 50 -2.09 -25.91 -0.71
N CYS A 51 -1.30 -24.98 -1.26
CA CYS A 51 -1.24 -23.60 -0.77
C CYS A 51 -2.58 -22.88 -0.95
N ARG A 52 -3.21 -22.97 -2.12
CA ARG A 52 -4.53 -22.38 -2.39
C ARG A 52 -5.58 -22.85 -1.39
N ILE A 53 -5.68 -24.17 -1.19
CA ILE A 53 -6.61 -24.77 -0.22
C ILE A 53 -6.31 -24.24 1.19
N ALA A 54 -5.04 -24.12 1.57
CA ALA A 54 -4.65 -23.58 2.87
C ALA A 54 -5.18 -22.16 3.10
N ILE A 55 -4.95 -21.27 2.13
CA ILE A 55 -5.37 -19.87 2.20
C ILE A 55 -6.90 -19.76 2.20
N GLN A 56 -7.59 -20.49 1.32
CA GLN A 56 -9.05 -20.53 1.30
C GLN A 56 -9.62 -21.03 2.63
N THR A 57 -9.01 -22.05 3.23
CA THR A 57 -9.44 -22.57 4.54
C THR A 57 -9.27 -21.53 5.65
N ILE A 58 -8.18 -20.73 5.63
CA ILE A 58 -7.97 -19.61 6.55
C ILE A 58 -9.05 -18.53 6.37
N ILE A 59 -9.35 -18.15 5.12
CA ILE A 59 -10.35 -17.15 4.79
C ILE A 59 -11.74 -17.61 5.26
N SER A 60 -12.12 -18.85 4.95
CA SER A 60 -13.39 -19.43 5.37
C SER A 60 -13.51 -19.47 6.89
N TYR A 61 -12.46 -19.87 7.60
CA TYR A 61 -12.43 -19.84 9.06
C TYR A 61 -12.67 -18.43 9.61
N HIS A 62 -11.99 -17.41 9.06
CA HIS A 62 -12.23 -16.02 9.46
C HIS A 62 -13.68 -15.57 9.20
N GLU A 63 -14.25 -15.90 8.04
CA GLU A 63 -15.63 -15.52 7.70
C GLU A 63 -16.68 -16.24 8.57
N GLU A 64 -16.46 -17.51 8.92
CA GLU A 64 -17.30 -18.24 9.87
C GLU A 64 -17.29 -17.58 11.25
N MET A 65 -16.11 -17.18 11.72
CA MET A 65 -15.95 -16.49 13.00
C MET A 65 -16.60 -15.11 12.98
N ARG A 66 -16.45 -14.37 11.89
CA ARG A 66 -17.10 -13.09 11.66
C ARG A 66 -18.62 -13.21 11.59
N SER A 67 -19.13 -14.22 10.89
CA SER A 67 -20.57 -14.50 10.76
C SER A 67 -21.21 -14.87 12.09
N LYS A 68 -20.53 -15.66 12.93
CA LYS A 68 -20.96 -15.95 14.31
C LYS A 68 -21.00 -14.70 15.20
N ASN A 69 -20.23 -13.68 14.86
CA ASN A 69 -20.18 -12.40 15.57
C ASN A 69 -20.95 -11.29 14.83
N GLY A 70 -22.10 -11.61 14.23
CA GLY A 70 -22.98 -10.61 13.60
C GLY A 70 -22.38 -9.92 12.38
N LYS A 71 -21.52 -10.62 11.62
CA LYS A 71 -20.75 -10.10 10.47
C LYS A 71 -19.71 -9.02 10.83
N VAL A 72 -19.32 -8.94 12.10
CA VAL A 72 -18.26 -8.05 12.58
C VAL A 72 -17.03 -8.85 12.94
N CYS A 73 -15.86 -8.41 12.48
CA CYS A 73 -14.60 -9.10 12.77
C CYS A 73 -14.33 -9.11 14.28
N MET A 74 -13.98 -10.27 14.83
CA MET A 74 -13.64 -10.40 16.25
C MET A 74 -12.25 -9.85 16.60
N LEU A 75 -11.47 -9.36 15.63
CA LEU A 75 -10.11 -8.86 15.80
C LEU A 75 -9.18 -9.89 16.48
N GLY A 76 -8.00 -9.46 16.93
CA GLY A 76 -7.03 -10.31 17.62
C GLY A 76 -6.63 -11.52 16.77
N LYS A 77 -6.64 -12.72 17.35
CA LYS A 77 -6.23 -13.96 16.69
C LYS A 77 -7.04 -14.28 15.44
N TYR A 78 -8.34 -13.97 15.46
CA TYR A 78 -9.26 -14.27 14.35
C TYR A 78 -8.98 -13.40 13.13
N HIS A 79 -8.48 -12.18 13.35
CA HIS A 79 -8.09 -11.28 12.27
C HIS A 79 -6.63 -11.47 11.86
N ASN A 80 -5.74 -11.63 12.84
CA ASN A 80 -4.31 -11.79 12.60
C ASN A 80 -3.97 -13.08 11.84
N ILE A 81 -4.86 -14.08 11.79
CA ILE A 81 -4.71 -15.25 10.91
C ILE A 81 -4.71 -14.86 9.42
N LEU A 82 -5.38 -13.77 9.04
CA LEU A 82 -5.33 -13.26 7.66
C LEU A 82 -3.92 -12.77 7.30
N TYR A 83 -3.18 -12.23 8.27
CA TYR A 83 -1.78 -11.82 8.07
C TYR A 83 -0.80 -13.00 8.02
N VAL A 84 -1.14 -14.11 8.68
CA VAL A 84 -0.47 -15.40 8.45
C VAL A 84 -0.69 -15.86 7.00
N ALA A 85 -1.94 -15.77 6.50
CA ALA A 85 -2.24 -16.05 5.10
C ALA A 85 -1.50 -15.10 4.12
N VAL A 86 -1.36 -13.80 4.44
CA VAL A 86 -0.56 -12.85 3.65
C VAL A 86 0.89 -13.33 3.53
N LYS A 87 1.53 -13.68 4.64
CA LYS A 87 2.91 -14.18 4.62
C LYS A 87 3.01 -15.50 3.84
N LEU A 88 2.06 -16.42 4.01
CA LEU A 88 2.03 -17.68 3.27
C LEU A 88 1.88 -17.47 1.75
N CYS A 89 0.95 -16.61 1.31
CA CYS A 89 0.78 -16.24 -0.09
C CYS A 89 2.11 -15.75 -0.70
N TYR A 90 2.82 -14.89 0.03
CA TYR A 90 4.11 -14.38 -0.42
C TYR A 90 5.21 -15.45 -0.41
N VAL A 91 5.41 -16.19 0.68
CA VAL A 91 6.48 -17.21 0.78
C VAL A 91 6.31 -18.30 -0.28
N TRP A 92 5.08 -18.75 -0.51
CA TRP A 92 4.75 -19.77 -1.50
C TRP A 92 4.54 -19.21 -2.92
N GLN A 93 4.66 -17.89 -3.10
CA GLN A 93 4.44 -17.17 -4.36
C GLN A 93 3.15 -17.63 -5.06
N LEU A 94 2.04 -17.69 -4.31
CA LEU A 94 0.79 -18.26 -4.77
C LEU A 94 0.36 -17.62 -6.11
N LYS A 95 0.16 -18.44 -7.13
CA LYS A 95 -0.14 -17.95 -8.47
C LYS A 95 -1.60 -17.52 -8.61
N ASP A 96 -2.49 -18.21 -7.91
CA ASP A 96 -3.94 -18.03 -7.98
C ASP A 96 -4.37 -16.62 -7.57
N VAL A 97 -4.72 -15.83 -8.59
CA VAL A 97 -5.04 -14.41 -8.44
C VAL A 97 -6.32 -14.23 -7.63
N ASP A 98 -7.32 -15.07 -7.87
CA ASP A 98 -8.64 -14.95 -7.23
C ASP A 98 -8.56 -15.18 -5.72
N THR A 99 -7.81 -16.20 -5.28
CA THR A 99 -7.60 -16.45 -3.84
C THR A 99 -6.83 -15.31 -3.16
N VAL A 100 -5.80 -14.75 -3.82
CA VAL A 100 -5.06 -13.62 -3.25
C VAL A 100 -5.94 -12.37 -3.16
N SER A 101 -6.72 -12.08 -4.19
CA SER A 101 -7.63 -10.93 -4.19
C SER A 101 -8.75 -11.08 -3.16
N LEU A 102 -9.31 -12.28 -3.01
CA LEU A 102 -10.27 -12.59 -1.94
C LEU A 102 -9.67 -12.35 -0.55
N LEU A 103 -8.41 -12.77 -0.31
CA LEU A 103 -7.72 -12.48 0.95
C LEU A 103 -7.64 -10.96 1.22
N LEU A 104 -7.25 -10.18 0.21
CA LEU A 104 -7.16 -8.72 0.31
C LEU A 104 -8.53 -8.09 0.60
N GLU A 105 -9.59 -8.55 -0.04
CA GLU A 105 -10.95 -8.11 0.24
C GLU A 105 -11.39 -8.39 1.68
N HIS A 106 -11.08 -9.58 2.20
CA HIS A 106 -11.40 -9.92 3.60
C HIS A 106 -10.66 -9.01 4.58
N ILE A 107 -9.38 -8.73 4.34
CA ILE A 107 -8.60 -7.77 5.15
C ILE A 107 -9.22 -6.38 5.07
N TYR A 108 -9.48 -5.88 3.85
CA TYR A 108 -10.05 -4.56 3.63
C TYR A 108 -11.44 -4.40 4.25
N SER A 109 -12.27 -5.43 4.21
CA SER A 109 -13.61 -5.41 4.80
C SER A 109 -13.58 -5.16 6.32
N CYS A 110 -12.47 -5.48 6.98
CA CYS A 110 -12.26 -5.31 8.42
C CYS A 110 -11.53 -4.00 8.74
N GLU A 111 -10.46 -3.67 8.01
CA GLU A 111 -9.54 -2.58 8.35
C GLU A 111 -9.78 -1.29 7.55
N ARG A 112 -10.39 -1.39 6.37
CA ARG A 112 -10.54 -0.29 5.39
C ARG A 112 -9.22 0.35 4.94
N THR A 113 -8.10 -0.35 5.10
CA THR A 113 -6.77 0.05 4.65
C THR A 113 -5.89 -1.19 4.44
N PHE A 114 -4.70 -1.01 3.86
CA PHE A 114 -3.66 -2.03 3.72
C PHE A 114 -2.34 -1.59 4.35
N GLU A 115 -2.40 -0.71 5.35
CA GLU A 115 -1.22 -0.16 6.03
C GLU A 115 -0.26 -1.25 6.54
N ARG A 116 -0.80 -2.41 6.95
CA ARG A 116 0.00 -3.56 7.41
C ARG A 116 0.88 -4.20 6.35
N ILE A 117 0.49 -4.06 5.09
CA ILE A 117 1.27 -4.53 3.94
C ILE A 117 2.20 -3.40 3.45
N GLN A 118 1.75 -2.14 3.49
CA GLN A 118 2.43 -1.02 2.83
C GLN A 118 3.48 -0.29 3.69
N ILE A 119 3.21 -0.05 4.99
CA ILE A 119 4.06 0.80 5.84
C ILE A 119 5.48 0.23 5.96
N GLY A 120 5.61 -1.09 6.12
CA GLY A 120 6.92 -1.74 6.24
C GLY A 120 7.81 -1.53 5.01
N ALA A 121 7.22 -1.42 3.82
CA ALA A 121 7.95 -1.14 2.59
C ALA A 121 8.37 0.33 2.51
N ILE A 122 7.49 1.26 2.92
CA ILE A 122 7.74 2.71 2.84
C ILE A 122 8.76 3.15 3.89
N PHE A 123 8.52 2.82 5.16
CA PHE A 123 9.24 3.36 6.31
C PHE A 123 10.25 2.37 6.93
N GLY A 124 10.25 1.11 6.47
CA GLY A 124 11.06 0.04 7.05
C GLY A 124 10.33 -0.78 8.12
N ASN A 125 10.92 -1.92 8.48
CA ASN A 125 10.31 -2.96 9.32
C ASN A 125 10.00 -2.53 10.77
N MET A 126 10.69 -1.51 11.30
CA MET A 126 10.46 -1.00 12.66
C MET A 126 9.37 0.07 12.75
N ALA A 127 9.15 0.83 11.68
CA ALA A 127 8.21 1.94 11.68
C ALA A 127 6.75 1.55 12.02
N PRO A 128 6.21 0.40 11.54
CA PRO A 128 4.90 -0.10 11.99
C PRO A 128 4.70 -0.12 13.51
N HIS A 129 5.75 -0.44 14.27
CA HIS A 129 5.66 -0.54 15.71
C HIS A 129 5.45 0.83 16.36
N TYR A 130 6.11 1.86 15.82
CA TYR A 130 6.01 3.23 16.32
C TYR A 130 4.76 3.96 15.82
N VAL A 131 4.36 3.72 14.57
CA VAL A 131 3.26 4.45 13.92
C VAL A 131 1.90 3.84 14.25
N ALA A 132 1.81 2.50 14.33
CA ALA A 132 0.54 1.78 14.41
C ALA A 132 0.53 0.66 15.46
N GLY A 133 1.59 0.53 16.27
CA GLY A 133 1.63 -0.37 17.42
C GLY A 133 1.76 -1.87 17.09
N TRP A 134 1.96 -2.25 15.82
CA TRP A 134 2.14 -3.65 15.39
C TRP A 134 3.54 -3.92 14.86
N LYS A 135 4.02 -5.15 15.01
CA LYS A 135 5.30 -5.59 14.44
C LYS A 135 5.05 -6.17 13.04
N CYS A 136 5.91 -5.78 12.09
CA CYS A 136 5.86 -6.26 10.72
C CYS A 136 6.04 -7.78 10.60
N ASP A 137 5.34 -8.41 9.64
CA ASP A 137 5.42 -9.85 9.34
C ASP A 137 6.59 -10.22 8.41
N PHE A 138 7.28 -9.22 7.86
CA PHE A 138 8.44 -9.39 7.01
C PHE A 138 9.72 -8.95 7.74
N ASP A 139 10.81 -9.67 7.49
CA ASP A 139 12.07 -9.59 8.21
C ASP A 139 12.84 -8.29 7.92
N SER A 140 12.74 -7.80 6.69
CA SER A 140 13.51 -6.64 6.21
C SER A 140 12.65 -5.68 5.39
N GLN A 141 13.13 -4.46 5.21
CA GLN A 141 12.49 -3.49 4.31
C GLN A 141 12.47 -4.01 2.85
N GLU A 142 13.52 -4.73 2.44
CA GLU A 142 13.59 -5.31 1.10
C GLU A 142 12.53 -6.40 0.91
N GLU A 143 12.36 -7.28 1.89
CA GLU A 143 11.31 -8.31 1.84
C GLU A 143 9.91 -7.68 1.85
N ASN A 144 9.69 -6.64 2.67
CA ASN A 144 8.45 -5.87 2.64
C ASN A 144 8.17 -5.31 1.24
N LEU A 145 9.18 -4.72 0.59
CA LEU A 145 9.02 -4.15 -0.74
C LEU A 145 8.69 -5.23 -1.78
N ARG A 146 9.37 -6.38 -1.73
CA ARG A 146 9.06 -7.54 -2.59
C ARG A 146 7.65 -8.07 -2.35
N ALA A 147 7.20 -8.11 -1.10
CA ALA A 147 5.83 -8.50 -0.76
C ALA A 147 4.79 -7.50 -1.30
N VAL A 148 5.02 -6.20 -1.14
CA VAL A 148 4.17 -5.16 -1.75
C VAL A 148 4.10 -5.33 -3.27
N VAL A 149 5.24 -5.55 -3.94
CA VAL A 149 5.28 -5.81 -5.39
C VAL A 149 4.48 -7.06 -5.76
N TYR A 150 4.59 -8.14 -4.98
CA TYR A 150 3.81 -9.35 -5.18
C TYR A 150 2.30 -9.07 -5.09
N PHE A 151 1.83 -8.37 -4.05
CA PHE A 151 0.40 -8.05 -3.91
C PHE A 151 -0.09 -7.05 -4.94
N LEU A 152 0.76 -6.10 -5.37
CA LEU A 152 0.45 -5.18 -6.46
C LEU A 152 0.23 -5.91 -7.79
N ASP A 153 1.08 -6.89 -8.12
CA ASP A 153 0.90 -7.72 -9.32
C ASP A 153 -0.42 -8.48 -9.30
N LYS A 154 -0.77 -9.10 -8.17
CA LYS A 154 -2.03 -9.85 -8.02
C LYS A 154 -3.26 -8.95 -8.08
N ALA A 155 -3.24 -7.85 -7.34
CA ALA A 155 -4.33 -6.87 -7.32
C ALA A 155 -4.56 -6.25 -8.71
N ASN A 156 -3.50 -5.95 -9.46
CA ASN A 156 -3.63 -5.43 -10.83
C ASN A 156 -4.18 -6.48 -11.79
N LYS A 157 -3.74 -7.74 -11.68
CA LYS A 157 -4.26 -8.85 -12.50
C LYS A 157 -5.75 -9.12 -12.27
N SER A 158 -6.23 -8.99 -11.03
CA SER A 158 -7.66 -9.12 -10.71
C SER A 158 -8.45 -7.83 -10.93
N ARG A 159 -7.78 -6.71 -11.26
CA ARG A 159 -8.39 -5.36 -11.29
C ARG A 159 -9.11 -5.03 -9.97
N LEU A 160 -8.47 -5.33 -8.85
CA LEU A 160 -9.05 -5.12 -7.52
C LEU A 160 -9.30 -3.63 -7.27
N GLU A 161 -10.58 -3.30 -7.09
CA GLU A 161 -11.06 -1.97 -6.74
C GLU A 161 -11.93 -2.06 -5.48
N LEU A 162 -11.68 -1.16 -4.54
CA LEU A 162 -12.25 -1.22 -3.19
C LEU A 162 -12.87 0.14 -2.83
N PRO A 163 -14.07 0.15 -2.23
CA PRO A 163 -14.76 1.39 -1.91
C PRO A 163 -14.11 2.07 -0.71
N PHE A 164 -13.64 3.31 -0.88
CA PHE A 164 -13.09 4.14 0.19
C PHE A 164 -13.94 5.41 0.35
N ASP A 165 -14.16 5.81 1.60
CA ASP A 165 -14.93 7.02 1.94
C ASP A 165 -13.97 8.19 2.17
N SER A 166 -13.96 9.11 1.21
CA SER A 166 -13.07 10.27 1.23
C SER A 166 -13.74 11.56 1.73
N GLY A 167 -14.92 11.47 2.35
CA GLY A 167 -15.67 12.62 2.85
C GLY A 167 -16.48 13.35 1.77
N ASN A 168 -16.09 13.26 0.50
CA ASN A 168 -16.84 13.80 -0.65
C ASN A 168 -17.74 12.74 -1.32
N GLY A 169 -17.80 11.53 -0.75
CA GLY A 169 -18.53 10.39 -1.30
C GLY A 169 -17.71 9.11 -1.24
N LYS A 170 -18.34 8.01 -1.65
CA LYS A 170 -17.66 6.72 -1.82
C LYS A 170 -17.15 6.59 -3.23
N SER A 171 -15.84 6.46 -3.37
CA SER A 171 -15.17 6.20 -4.66
C SER A 171 -14.46 4.85 -4.61
N LEU A 172 -14.26 4.26 -5.78
CA LEU A 172 -13.50 3.03 -5.92
C LEU A 172 -12.01 3.36 -6.05
N TYR A 173 -11.19 2.69 -5.25
CA TYR A 173 -9.76 2.84 -5.20
C TYR A 173 -9.07 1.53 -5.53
N ARG A 174 -8.02 1.59 -6.34
CA ARG A 174 -7.13 0.44 -6.54
C ARG A 174 -6.31 0.19 -5.29
N PHE A 175 -5.84 -1.05 -5.12
CA PHE A 175 -4.97 -1.45 -4.00
C PHE A 175 -3.81 -0.47 -3.77
N ILE A 176 -3.18 0.01 -4.85
CA ILE A 176 -2.02 0.92 -4.80
C ILE A 176 -2.36 2.34 -4.35
N ASP A 177 -3.60 2.78 -4.58
CA ASP A 177 -4.05 4.15 -4.32
C ASP A 177 -4.75 4.28 -2.97
N LEU A 178 -5.07 3.15 -2.32
CA LEU A 178 -5.78 3.15 -1.04
C LEU A 178 -4.99 3.92 0.03
N PRO A 179 -5.64 4.88 0.71
CA PRO A 179 -4.99 5.66 1.77
C PRO A 179 -4.49 4.85 2.97
N ILE A 180 -3.39 5.33 3.55
CA ILE A 180 -2.83 4.84 4.81
C ILE A 180 -3.43 5.66 5.96
N GLU A 181 -4.29 5.03 6.76
CA GLU A 181 -5.06 5.68 7.83
C GLU A 181 -4.14 6.33 8.88
N SER A 182 -3.10 5.62 9.33
CA SER A 182 -2.14 6.15 10.30
C SER A 182 -1.29 7.32 9.79
N CYS A 183 -1.33 7.61 8.49
CA CYS A 183 -0.51 8.64 7.83
C CYS A 183 -1.40 9.74 7.23
N ALA A 184 -2.37 10.24 8.02
CA ALA A 184 -3.31 11.29 7.62
C ALA A 184 -4.03 10.99 6.29
N LYS A 185 -4.34 9.71 6.05
CA LYS A 185 -4.97 9.23 4.80
C LYS A 185 -4.19 9.63 3.54
N ALA A 186 -2.86 9.70 3.61
CA ALA A 186 -2.02 9.88 2.44
C ALA A 186 -1.95 8.59 1.60
N SER A 187 -1.88 8.72 0.28
CA SER A 187 -1.62 7.58 -0.61
C SER A 187 -0.16 7.12 -0.48
N PRO A 188 0.15 5.84 -0.78
CA PRO A 188 1.52 5.34 -0.81
C PRO A 188 2.46 6.17 -1.72
N LEU A 189 1.96 6.62 -2.87
CA LEU A 189 2.71 7.50 -3.78
C LEU A 189 3.05 8.84 -3.13
N LYS A 190 2.06 9.49 -2.49
CA LYS A 190 2.28 10.77 -1.82
C LYS A 190 3.34 10.65 -0.73
N LEU A 191 3.29 9.59 0.08
CA LEU A 191 4.29 9.34 1.13
C LEU A 191 5.68 9.10 0.55
N ALA A 192 5.81 8.34 -0.55
CA ALA A 192 7.10 8.14 -1.21
C ALA A 192 7.70 9.47 -1.71
N VAL A 193 6.86 10.39 -2.18
CA VAL A 193 7.27 11.73 -2.61
C VAL A 193 7.72 12.59 -1.42
N GLU A 194 6.91 12.70 -0.37
CA GLU A 194 7.19 13.54 0.80
C GLU A 194 8.50 13.14 1.51
N LEU A 195 8.76 11.83 1.56
CA LEU A 195 9.95 11.24 2.16
C LEU A 195 11.17 11.21 1.22
N GLY A 196 11.02 11.57 -0.05
CA GLY A 196 12.11 11.53 -1.04
C GLY A 196 12.62 10.11 -1.31
N LEU A 197 11.71 9.18 -1.62
CA LEU A 197 12.00 7.76 -1.87
C LEU A 197 11.81 7.42 -3.36
N PRO A 198 12.78 7.75 -4.24
CA PRO A 198 12.64 7.58 -5.68
C PRO A 198 12.52 6.11 -6.11
N ASP A 199 13.15 5.19 -5.37
CA ASP A 199 13.09 3.74 -5.59
C ASP A 199 11.66 3.20 -5.46
N LYS A 200 10.95 3.58 -4.40
CA LYS A 200 9.58 3.16 -4.12
C LYS A 200 8.59 3.89 -5.00
N LEU A 201 8.83 5.18 -5.24
CA LEU A 201 8.03 5.96 -6.17
C LEU A 201 8.04 5.34 -7.57
N LEU A 202 9.21 4.94 -8.07
CA LEU A 202 9.32 4.28 -9.38
C LEU A 202 8.49 3.00 -9.43
N ILE A 203 8.53 2.18 -8.39
CA ILE A 203 7.69 0.97 -8.29
C ILE A 203 6.22 1.37 -8.33
N PHE A 204 5.79 2.32 -7.51
CA PHE A 204 4.38 2.70 -7.45
C PHE A 204 3.86 3.25 -8.78
N LEU A 205 4.64 4.11 -9.44
CA LEU A 205 4.32 4.62 -10.77
C LEU A 205 4.23 3.51 -11.81
N ARG A 206 5.13 2.52 -11.75
CA ARG A 206 5.15 1.38 -12.68
C ARG A 206 3.94 0.45 -12.52
N PHE A 207 3.39 0.36 -11.31
CA PHE A 207 2.12 -0.31 -11.04
C PHE A 207 0.89 0.59 -11.25
N GLY A 208 1.10 1.80 -11.74
CA GLY A 208 0.07 2.71 -12.21
C GLY A 208 -0.52 3.62 -11.16
N ALA A 209 0.16 3.87 -10.02
CA ALA A 209 -0.32 4.76 -8.97
C ALA A 209 -0.76 6.14 -9.50
N THR A 210 -1.83 6.66 -8.92
CA THR A 210 -2.43 7.94 -9.31
C THR A 210 -1.62 9.11 -8.74
N VAL A 211 -1.12 9.97 -9.63
CA VAL A 211 -0.32 11.15 -9.24
C VAL A 211 -1.21 12.29 -8.75
N HIS A 212 -2.35 12.51 -9.40
CA HIS A 212 -3.28 13.57 -9.08
C HIS A 212 -4.42 13.00 -8.23
N THR A 213 -4.34 13.19 -6.91
CA THR A 213 -5.47 12.90 -6.02
C THR A 213 -6.26 14.17 -5.81
N GLU A 214 -7.56 14.14 -6.10
CA GLU A 214 -8.45 15.31 -5.95
C GLU A 214 -8.64 15.74 -4.49
N HIS A 215 -8.21 14.93 -3.52
CA HIS A 215 -8.61 15.07 -2.13
C HIS A 215 -7.65 15.96 -1.32
N GLY A 216 -8.17 17.13 -0.94
CA GLY A 216 -7.99 17.77 0.38
C GLY A 216 -6.60 18.21 0.86
N GLY A 217 -5.52 18.08 0.10
CA GLY A 217 -4.17 18.47 0.56
C GLY A 217 -3.31 19.15 -0.49
N VAL A 218 -2.11 19.55 -0.09
CA VAL A 218 -1.06 20.05 -1.01
C VAL A 218 -0.78 18.98 -2.07
N ASN A 219 -0.81 19.38 -3.33
CA ASN A 219 -0.52 18.50 -4.47
C ASN A 219 0.93 17.98 -4.36
N VAL A 220 1.20 16.74 -4.76
CA VAL A 220 2.54 16.13 -4.72
C VAL A 220 3.61 16.98 -5.44
N PHE A 221 3.25 17.63 -6.54
CA PHE A 221 4.13 18.56 -7.24
C PHE A 221 4.39 19.82 -6.42
N GLU A 222 3.34 20.43 -5.89
CA GLU A 222 3.47 21.63 -5.07
C GLU A 222 4.33 21.36 -3.82
N HIS A 223 4.16 20.20 -3.18
CA HIS A 223 5.00 19.80 -2.06
C HIS A 223 6.48 19.69 -2.47
N LEU A 224 6.79 19.00 -3.57
CA LEU A 224 8.17 18.86 -4.05
C LEU A 224 8.79 20.19 -4.44
N LEU A 225 8.08 21.03 -5.18
CA LEU A 225 8.61 22.31 -5.64
C LEU A 225 8.88 23.25 -4.46
N ASN A 226 7.96 23.34 -3.49
CA ASN A 226 8.19 24.11 -2.26
C ASN A 226 9.41 23.59 -1.50
N ARG A 227 9.54 22.26 -1.35
CA ARG A 227 10.70 21.65 -0.68
C ARG A 227 12.00 21.93 -1.42
N LEU A 228 12.01 21.84 -2.75
CA LEU A 228 13.20 22.13 -3.56
C LEU A 228 13.60 23.61 -3.48
N SER A 229 12.65 24.54 -3.44
CA SER A 229 12.93 25.98 -3.30
C SER A 229 13.62 26.33 -1.97
N GLU A 230 13.52 25.50 -0.93
CA GLU A 230 14.20 25.73 0.35
C GLU A 230 15.73 25.55 0.26
N PHE A 231 16.24 24.92 -0.80
CA PHE A 231 17.63 24.48 -0.88
C PHE A 231 18.57 25.41 -1.68
N ASN A 232 18.14 26.62 -2.07
CA ASN A 232 18.98 27.69 -2.66
C ASN A 232 20.02 27.17 -3.67
N HIS A 233 19.57 26.64 -4.81
CA HIS A 233 20.41 26.09 -5.90
C HIS A 233 21.22 24.82 -5.57
N VAL A 234 21.06 24.22 -4.38
CA VAL A 234 21.76 22.97 -3.98
C VAL A 234 20.74 21.87 -3.65
N TYR A 235 20.19 21.26 -4.68
CA TYR A 235 19.04 20.36 -4.53
C TYR A 235 19.42 18.94 -4.08
N PRO A 236 18.69 18.35 -3.11
CA PRO A 236 18.87 16.94 -2.76
C PRO A 236 18.54 16.03 -3.94
N TYR A 237 19.50 15.17 -4.31
CA TYR A 237 19.37 14.24 -5.45
C TYR A 237 18.08 13.41 -5.41
N ASN A 238 17.67 12.96 -4.22
CA ASN A 238 16.47 12.13 -4.08
C ASN A 238 15.18 12.90 -4.41
N LEU A 239 15.07 14.17 -4.02
CA LEU A 239 13.89 14.99 -4.32
C LEU A 239 13.84 15.34 -5.81
N VAL A 240 14.99 15.66 -6.41
CA VAL A 240 15.10 15.87 -7.86
C VAL A 240 14.72 14.60 -8.62
N SER A 241 15.20 13.44 -8.17
CA SER A 241 14.86 12.14 -8.77
C SER A 241 13.36 11.86 -8.68
N CYS A 242 12.72 12.15 -7.54
CA CYS A 242 11.27 12.04 -7.41
C CYS A 242 10.53 12.94 -8.40
N LEU A 243 10.94 14.21 -8.52
CA LEU A 243 10.35 15.14 -9.48
C LEU A 243 10.48 14.64 -10.92
N GLN A 244 11.69 14.20 -11.32
CA GLN A 244 11.93 13.66 -12.66
C GLN A 244 11.06 12.44 -12.97
N LEU A 245 10.86 11.54 -11.99
CA LEU A 245 9.98 10.39 -12.15
C LEU A 245 8.52 10.80 -12.35
N LEU A 246 8.03 11.77 -11.58
CA LEU A 246 6.66 12.29 -11.73
C LEU A 246 6.46 13.00 -13.07
N LEU A 247 7.41 13.83 -13.51
CA LEU A 247 7.33 14.57 -14.77
C LEU A 247 7.35 13.67 -16.02
N ARG A 248 7.79 12.41 -15.88
CA ARG A 248 7.75 11.41 -16.96
C ARG A 248 6.37 10.79 -17.15
N VAL A 249 5.52 10.81 -16.12
CA VAL A 249 4.20 10.16 -16.15
C VAL A 249 3.04 11.15 -16.28
N VAL A 250 3.31 12.45 -16.21
CA VAL A 250 2.30 13.49 -16.43
C VAL A 250 2.64 14.34 -17.66
N PRO A 251 1.63 14.76 -18.45
CA PRO A 251 1.86 15.67 -19.57
C PRO A 251 2.13 17.10 -19.09
N VAL A 252 1.46 17.53 -18.01
CA VAL A 252 1.49 18.90 -17.47
C VAL A 252 1.43 18.85 -15.93
N VAL A 253 2.21 19.73 -15.28
CA VAL A 253 2.17 19.91 -13.83
C VAL A 253 0.92 20.71 -13.44
N HIS A 254 0.14 20.17 -12.52
CA HIS A 254 -1.03 20.85 -11.98
C HIS A 254 -0.69 21.41 -10.60
N LEU A 255 -0.75 22.73 -10.44
CA LEU A 255 -0.55 23.43 -9.17
C LEU A 255 -1.86 24.05 -8.73
N ARG A 256 -2.17 23.99 -7.43
CA ARG A 256 -3.34 24.69 -6.90
C ARG A 256 -3.01 26.17 -6.81
N THR A 257 -3.80 27.01 -7.48
CA THR A 257 -3.84 28.44 -7.19
C THR A 257 -4.47 28.61 -5.81
N LYS A 258 -3.84 29.38 -4.93
CA LYS A 258 -4.40 29.63 -3.59
C LYS A 258 -5.62 30.56 -3.72
N HIS A 259 -6.80 30.04 -4.05
CA HIS A 259 -8.03 30.85 -3.99
C HIS A 259 -9.17 30.11 -3.29
N ASP A 260 -9.18 30.26 -1.95
CA ASP A 260 -10.40 30.17 -1.13
C ASP A 260 -10.83 31.56 -0.61
N THR A 261 -10.27 32.64 -1.17
CA THR A 261 -10.67 34.01 -0.84
C THR A 261 -11.07 34.77 -2.10
N LEU A 262 -12.36 35.09 -2.14
CA LEU A 262 -13.24 35.68 -3.17
C LEU A 262 -12.78 36.88 -4.03
N HIS A 263 -11.49 37.26 -4.11
CA HIS A 263 -11.13 38.52 -4.80
C HIS A 263 -9.75 38.61 -5.50
N GLU A 264 -9.10 37.51 -5.85
CA GLU A 264 -7.86 37.58 -6.65
C GLU A 264 -8.03 36.88 -8.01
N GLU A 265 -7.52 37.52 -9.06
CA GLU A 265 -7.53 37.04 -10.45
C GLU A 265 -6.88 35.64 -10.52
N GLU A 266 -7.49 34.70 -11.26
CA GLU A 266 -6.92 33.37 -11.48
C GLU A 266 -5.54 33.51 -12.15
N LYS A 267 -4.47 33.45 -11.34
CA LYS A 267 -3.10 33.43 -11.87
C LYS A 267 -2.95 32.24 -12.80
N THR A 268 -2.44 32.50 -14.01
CA THR A 268 -2.11 31.42 -14.93
C THR A 268 -1.01 30.54 -14.33
N LEU A 269 -0.96 29.26 -14.73
CA LEU A 269 0.10 28.33 -14.28
C LEU A 269 1.50 28.92 -14.55
N GLN A 270 1.65 29.64 -15.66
CA GLN A 270 2.88 30.31 -16.07
C GLN A 270 3.30 31.41 -15.08
N GLU A 271 2.37 32.27 -14.66
CA GLU A 271 2.61 33.30 -13.65
C GLU A 271 2.99 32.67 -12.31
N LEU A 272 2.28 31.62 -11.89
CA LEU A 272 2.54 30.98 -10.60
C LEU A 272 3.93 30.34 -10.55
N ILE A 273 4.37 29.75 -11.66
CA ILE A 273 5.72 29.16 -11.78
C ILE A 273 6.79 30.25 -11.84
N SER A 274 6.57 31.32 -12.61
CA SER A 274 7.51 32.43 -12.72
C SER A 274 7.67 33.17 -11.39
N ASP A 275 6.59 33.34 -10.63
CA ASP A 275 6.59 34.05 -9.35
C ASP A 275 7.23 33.23 -8.21
N ARG A 276 6.95 31.92 -8.15
CA ARG A 276 7.30 31.09 -6.98
C ARG A 276 8.49 30.15 -7.19
N TYR A 277 8.79 29.81 -8.44
CA TYR A 277 9.72 28.72 -8.76
C TYR A 277 10.69 29.09 -9.91
N SER A 278 10.96 30.39 -10.11
CA SER A 278 11.91 30.90 -11.13
C SER A 278 13.26 30.19 -11.04
N ASP A 279 13.80 30.06 -9.85
CA ASP A 279 15.13 29.48 -9.61
C ASP A 279 15.19 28.01 -10.06
N LEU A 280 14.10 27.25 -9.85
CA LEU A 280 14.00 25.85 -10.30
C LEU A 280 13.95 25.72 -11.82
N VAL A 281 13.41 26.73 -12.50
CA VAL A 281 13.37 26.79 -13.97
C VAL A 281 14.73 27.19 -14.51
N ASP A 282 15.35 28.23 -13.94
CA ASP A 282 16.66 28.74 -14.34
C ASP A 282 17.77 27.69 -14.17
N ASP A 283 17.69 26.89 -13.09
CA ASP A 283 18.61 25.79 -12.83
C ASP A 283 18.30 24.52 -13.64
N GLY A 284 17.25 24.54 -14.49
CA GLY A 284 16.87 23.43 -15.36
C GLY A 284 16.28 22.22 -14.62
N ILE A 285 15.86 22.39 -13.36
CA ILE A 285 15.22 21.34 -12.54
C ILE A 285 13.77 21.12 -13.00
N LEU A 286 13.06 22.21 -13.30
CA LEU A 286 11.68 22.19 -13.75
C LEU A 286 11.61 22.54 -15.26
N PRO A 287 11.29 21.57 -16.15
CA PRO A 287 11.30 21.79 -17.59
C PRO A 287 10.11 22.64 -18.05
N LEU A 288 10.38 23.68 -18.85
CA LEU A 288 9.40 24.60 -19.42
C LEU A 288 8.24 23.89 -20.16
N SER A 289 8.51 22.76 -20.81
CA SER A 289 7.52 21.97 -21.56
C SER A 289 6.43 21.34 -20.68
N ARG A 290 6.70 21.17 -19.38
CA ARG A 290 5.75 20.61 -18.40
C ARG A 290 5.03 21.68 -17.60
N CYS A 291 5.43 22.94 -17.75
CA CYS A 291 4.93 24.12 -17.05
C CYS A 291 3.88 24.90 -17.86
N GLY A 292 3.57 24.45 -19.07
CA GLY A 292 2.74 25.19 -20.01
C GLY A 292 3.41 26.44 -20.59
N LEU A 293 4.71 26.67 -20.31
CA LEU A 293 5.49 27.80 -20.83
C LEU A 293 5.93 27.58 -22.29
N ASN A 294 6.18 26.31 -22.66
CA ASN A 294 6.33 25.88 -24.05
C ASN A 294 5.41 24.67 -24.31
N PRO A 295 4.72 24.60 -25.46
CA PRO A 295 4.03 23.37 -25.86
C PRO A 295 5.05 22.21 -26.05
N PRO A 296 4.63 20.96 -25.76
CA PRO A 296 5.49 19.77 -25.92
C PRO A 296 5.85 19.47 -27.37
#